data_AF-A0AA96UJS3-F1
#
_entry.id   AF-A0AA96UJS3-F1
#
_cell.length_a   1.000
_cell.length_b   1.000
_cell.length_c   1.000
_cell.angle_alpha   90.00
_cell.angle_beta   90.00
_cell.angle_gamma   90.00
#
_symmetry.space_group_name_H-M   'P 1'
#
loop_
_entity.id
_entity.type
_entity.pdbx_description
1 polymer ?
#
loop_
_entity_poly.entity_id
_entity_poly.type
_entity_poly.pdbx_seq_one_letter_code
_entity_poly.pdbx_strand_id
1 'polypeptide(L)'
;MTDIESPLPGQPPAAPDQPSATPDPQPDPQSDPQSDPQPGPQPDLQSDPQPGPQPAAPARARRRAPKAVAAVVAAALFGVGIGEVVIRVHYGDEPAAPAAAAAAPAVPAPSASTSAPWGAKSDGTHVGSLRDLLLPVPDGYRLGPDYKSLGNDGEFVGADLDRAQEEMLAEVPEKYRARLKDALSTLHFTGVGVRSLTRFDNRLTAALKLTRFDQQAVSEQNALFGALVDDSDLFRRGPDVPGHPDARCVLPALRAGDQLDYVTCYSAVGDLLVQLRVEGVAPIDQNKVVDLFRRQLDRLGVSA
;
A
#
# COMPACT_ATOMS: atom_id res chain seq x y z
N MET A 1 -67.70 -14.25 -34.83
CA MET A 1 -66.71 -15.34 -34.96
C MET A 1 -65.57 -14.97 -34.02
N THR A 2 -65.81 -15.09 -32.71
CA THR A 2 -65.56 -16.27 -31.84
C THR A 2 -64.07 -16.33 -31.47
N ASP A 3 -63.62 -16.27 -30.22
CA ASP A 3 -64.25 -16.06 -28.91
C ASP A 3 -63.16 -15.51 -27.96
N ILE A 4 -63.58 -14.64 -27.04
CA ILE A 4 -62.82 -14.13 -25.91
C ILE A 4 -63.14 -15.05 -24.74
N GLU A 5 -62.13 -15.71 -24.15
CA GLU A 5 -62.32 -16.49 -22.92
C GLU A 5 -61.57 -15.85 -21.75
N SER A 6 -62.39 -15.35 -20.83
CA SER A 6 -62.15 -15.12 -19.41
C SER A 6 -63.51 -15.43 -18.78
N PRO A 7 -63.63 -16.09 -17.60
CA PRO A 7 -63.25 -15.38 -16.36
C PRO A 7 -62.93 -16.23 -15.08
N LEU A 8 -62.50 -15.48 -14.03
CA LEU A 8 -62.92 -15.59 -12.61
C LEU A 8 -62.23 -16.61 -11.64
N PRO A 9 -62.30 -16.41 -10.29
CA PRO A 9 -61.15 -15.92 -9.50
C PRO A 9 -60.85 -16.76 -8.24
N GLY A 10 -59.75 -16.42 -7.56
CA GLY A 10 -59.68 -16.50 -6.09
C GLY A 10 -58.56 -17.36 -5.52
N GLN A 11 -57.51 -16.70 -5.03
CA GLN A 11 -56.93 -17.04 -3.72
C GLN A 11 -56.03 -15.90 -3.21
N PRO A 12 -56.33 -15.31 -2.04
CA PRO A 12 -55.48 -14.31 -1.41
C PRO A 12 -54.23 -14.93 -0.76
N PRO A 13 -53.18 -14.12 -0.49
CA PRO A 13 -51.85 -14.57 -0.11
C PRO A 13 -51.76 -15.06 1.34
N ALA A 14 -50.98 -16.11 1.58
CA ALA A 14 -50.58 -16.52 2.92
C ALA A 14 -49.49 -15.59 3.46
N ALA A 15 -49.75 -15.02 4.64
CA ALA A 15 -48.80 -14.28 5.47
C ALA A 15 -48.78 -14.92 6.88
N PRO A 16 -47.86 -14.54 7.77
CA PRO A 16 -46.90 -15.44 8.42
C PRO A 16 -47.35 -15.95 9.80
N ASP A 17 -47.00 -17.19 10.13
CA ASP A 17 -47.13 -17.71 11.49
C ASP A 17 -45.96 -17.22 12.36
N GLN A 18 -46.31 -16.43 13.38
CA GLN A 18 -45.46 -16.03 14.50
C GLN A 18 -45.74 -16.93 15.73
N PRO A 19 -44.84 -16.92 16.74
CA PRO A 19 -44.49 -18.10 17.53
C PRO A 19 -45.36 -18.32 18.77
N SER A 20 -45.49 -19.59 19.18
CA SER A 20 -46.01 -19.98 20.49
C SER A 20 -44.86 -20.19 21.47
N ALA A 21 -45.00 -19.62 22.66
CA ALA A 21 -44.05 -19.61 23.76
C ALA A 21 -44.28 -20.77 24.76
N THR A 22 -43.15 -21.37 25.18
CA THR A 22 -42.73 -21.96 26.50
C THR A 22 -43.64 -22.93 27.28
N PRO A 23 -43.08 -23.93 27.99
CA PRO A 23 -42.37 -23.67 29.28
C PRO A 23 -41.03 -24.40 29.50
N ASP A 24 -40.14 -23.73 30.24
CA ASP A 24 -38.86 -24.23 30.78
C ASP A 24 -39.01 -25.42 31.74
N PRO A 25 -38.09 -26.40 31.67
CA PRO A 25 -37.84 -27.33 32.78
C PRO A 25 -36.81 -26.79 33.79
N GLN A 26 -37.19 -26.93 35.06
CA GLN A 26 -36.56 -26.57 36.33
C GLN A 26 -35.12 -27.16 36.53
N PRO A 27 -34.29 -26.59 37.43
CA PRO A 27 -32.88 -26.92 37.59
C PRO A 27 -32.64 -28.18 38.44
N ASP A 28 -31.58 -28.91 38.11
CA ASP A 28 -31.07 -30.01 38.92
C ASP A 28 -30.44 -29.54 40.24
N PRO A 29 -30.58 -30.32 41.33
CA PRO A 29 -30.17 -29.94 42.68
C PRO A 29 -28.66 -29.99 42.92
N GLN A 30 -28.20 -29.02 43.72
CA GLN A 30 -26.87 -28.95 44.32
C GLN A 30 -26.59 -30.14 45.25
N SER A 31 -25.37 -30.68 45.16
CA SER A 31 -24.77 -31.57 46.15
C SER A 31 -23.49 -30.91 46.67
N ASP A 32 -23.51 -30.37 47.89
CA ASP A 32 -22.31 -30.09 48.71
C ASP A 32 -22.05 -31.31 49.64
N PRO A 33 -20.99 -31.34 50.48
CA PRO A 33 -19.57 -31.50 50.17
C PRO A 33 -18.98 -32.75 50.87
N GLN A 34 -17.98 -33.43 50.30
CA GLN A 34 -17.28 -34.51 51.02
C GLN A 34 -15.75 -34.39 50.95
N SER A 35 -15.24 -33.74 52.00
CA SER A 35 -14.16 -34.17 52.90
C SER A 35 -12.90 -34.84 52.34
N ASP A 36 -11.78 -34.11 52.42
CA ASP A 36 -10.42 -34.63 52.47
C ASP A 36 -10.22 -35.70 53.57
N PRO A 37 -9.38 -36.71 53.29
CA PRO A 37 -8.62 -37.39 54.35
C PRO A 37 -7.11 -37.16 54.20
N GLN A 38 -6.49 -36.60 55.24
CA GLN A 38 -5.05 -36.67 55.56
C GLN A 38 -4.90 -37.36 56.94
N PRO A 39 -3.72 -37.79 57.43
CA PRO A 39 -2.60 -38.58 56.87
C PRO A 39 -2.21 -39.81 57.75
N GLY A 40 -1.24 -40.61 57.30
CA GLY A 40 -0.24 -41.30 58.16
C GLY A 40 0.44 -42.53 57.50
N PRO A 41 1.57 -43.05 58.01
CA PRO A 41 2.85 -42.42 58.42
C PRO A 41 4.07 -42.90 57.57
N GLN A 42 5.17 -42.13 57.56
CA GLN A 42 6.45 -42.38 56.86
C GLN A 42 7.32 -43.46 57.55
N PRO A 43 8.41 -43.96 56.91
CA PRO A 43 9.72 -43.38 57.26
C PRO A 43 10.74 -43.22 56.12
N ASP A 44 11.44 -42.08 56.22
CA ASP A 44 12.83 -41.71 55.90
C ASP A 44 13.73 -42.68 55.12
N LEU A 45 14.54 -42.11 54.21
CA LEU A 45 16.01 -42.13 54.32
C LEU A 45 16.66 -41.12 53.34
N GLN A 46 17.42 -40.19 53.94
CA GLN A 46 18.70 -39.61 53.49
C GLN A 46 18.72 -38.43 52.49
N SER A 47 18.85 -37.26 53.11
CA SER A 47 19.41 -36.01 52.59
C SER A 47 20.94 -36.10 52.39
N ASP A 48 21.44 -35.49 51.32
CA ASP A 48 22.82 -35.02 51.17
C ASP A 48 22.84 -33.76 50.25
N PRO A 49 23.89 -32.92 50.22
CA PRO A 49 23.79 -31.53 50.68
C PRO A 49 23.61 -30.46 49.60
N GLN A 50 22.99 -29.35 50.01
CA GLN A 50 22.83 -28.09 49.26
C GLN A 50 24.19 -27.44 48.89
N PRO A 51 24.44 -27.09 47.62
CA PRO A 51 25.49 -26.14 47.27
C PRO A 51 25.04 -24.71 47.58
N GLY A 52 25.90 -23.95 48.25
CA GLY A 52 25.68 -22.54 48.60
C GLY A 52 25.58 -21.58 47.39
N PRO A 53 25.33 -20.28 47.65
CA PRO A 53 24.97 -19.33 46.61
C PRO A 53 26.16 -19.05 45.67
N GLN A 54 26.02 -19.45 44.41
CA GLN A 54 26.97 -19.11 43.34
C GLN A 54 26.78 -17.64 42.91
N PRO A 55 27.86 -16.85 42.78
CA PRO A 55 27.81 -15.50 42.23
C PRO A 55 27.21 -15.51 40.82
N ALA A 56 26.25 -14.62 40.57
CA ALA A 56 25.57 -14.48 39.29
C ALA A 56 26.58 -14.31 38.14
N ALA A 57 26.55 -15.24 37.19
CA ALA A 57 27.23 -15.09 35.92
C ALA A 57 26.71 -13.82 35.22
N PRO A 58 27.58 -13.03 34.54
CA PRO A 58 27.15 -11.80 33.89
C PRO A 58 26.13 -12.16 32.80
N ALA A 59 24.91 -11.64 32.96
CA ALA A 59 23.85 -11.77 31.98
C ALA A 59 24.37 -11.27 30.63
N ARG A 60 24.52 -12.18 29.66
CA ARG A 60 24.85 -11.83 28.29
C ARG A 60 23.81 -10.83 27.80
N ALA A 61 24.24 -9.59 27.61
CA ALA A 61 23.42 -8.53 27.05
C ALA A 61 22.79 -9.05 25.75
N ARG A 62 21.48 -9.36 25.80
CA ARG A 62 20.68 -9.68 24.62
C ARG A 62 20.84 -8.48 23.70
N ARG A 63 21.62 -8.65 22.63
CA ARG A 63 21.82 -7.66 21.57
C ARG A 63 20.46 -7.36 20.94
N ARG A 64 19.71 -6.42 21.54
CA ARG A 64 18.53 -5.80 20.95
C ARG A 64 19.01 -4.80 19.90
N ALA A 65 19.53 -5.30 18.79
CA ALA A 65 19.94 -4.46 17.67
C ALA A 65 19.88 -5.16 16.29
N PRO A 66 18.72 -5.73 15.90
CA PRO A 66 18.42 -5.77 14.46
C PRO A 66 17.13 -5.01 14.09
N LYS A 67 16.30 -4.61 15.07
CA LYS A 67 15.01 -3.97 14.76
C LYS A 67 15.13 -2.54 14.20
N ALA A 68 16.09 -1.76 14.69
CA ALA A 68 16.36 -0.43 14.14
C ALA A 68 17.01 -0.50 12.73
N VAL A 69 17.76 -1.57 12.47
CA VAL A 69 18.46 -1.82 11.21
C VAL A 69 17.47 -2.19 10.10
N ALA A 70 16.49 -3.04 10.42
CA ALA A 70 15.37 -3.38 9.55
C ALA A 70 14.41 -2.20 9.35
N ALA A 71 14.13 -1.40 10.39
CA ALA A 71 13.28 -0.22 10.27
C ALA A 71 13.86 0.87 9.36
N VAL A 72 15.18 1.11 9.40
CA VAL A 72 15.83 2.06 8.48
C VAL A 72 15.88 1.53 7.05
N VAL A 73 16.05 0.21 6.87
CA VAL A 73 16.01 -0.39 5.53
C VAL A 73 14.58 -0.41 5.00
N ALA A 74 13.58 -0.71 5.82
CA ALA A 74 12.17 -0.60 5.42
C ALA A 74 11.77 0.85 5.14
N ALA A 75 12.18 1.82 5.98
CA ALA A 75 11.94 3.24 5.72
C ALA A 75 12.73 3.75 4.50
N ALA A 76 13.87 3.16 4.17
CA ALA A 76 14.54 3.40 2.91
C ALA A 76 13.76 2.73 1.75
N LEU A 77 13.40 1.46 1.82
CA LEU A 77 12.66 0.78 0.74
C LEU A 77 11.30 1.43 0.46
N PHE A 78 10.59 1.90 1.51
CA PHE A 78 9.32 2.63 1.37
C PHE A 78 9.50 4.15 1.18
N GLY A 79 10.65 4.73 1.56
CA GLY A 79 10.93 6.17 1.55
C GLY A 79 12.03 6.65 0.59
N VAL A 80 12.67 5.75 -0.17
CA VAL A 80 13.69 6.03 -1.21
C VAL A 80 13.06 6.61 -2.48
N GLY A 81 11.73 6.62 -2.58
CA GLY A 81 11.06 7.63 -3.39
C GLY A 81 10.91 8.93 -2.58
N ILE A 82 12.00 9.69 -2.42
CA ILE A 82 12.08 11.04 -1.81
C ILE A 82 10.92 11.32 -0.82
N GLY A 83 11.14 10.99 0.45
CA GLY A 83 10.39 11.55 1.58
C GLY A 83 9.08 10.83 1.94
N GLU A 84 9.16 9.76 2.71
CA GLU A 84 8.03 9.26 3.54
C GLU A 84 8.50 9.19 5.00
N VAL A 85 8.67 10.35 5.66
CA VAL A 85 8.80 10.43 7.13
C VAL A 85 7.94 11.60 7.65
N VAL A 86 6.85 11.22 8.33
CA VAL A 86 6.05 11.99 9.30
C VAL A 86 5.22 13.16 8.75
N ILE A 87 3.91 12.91 8.57
CA ILE A 87 2.90 13.98 8.57
C ILE A 87 2.67 14.42 10.04
N ARG A 88 3.24 15.57 10.41
CA ARG A 88 2.72 16.49 11.43
C ARG A 88 2.36 17.77 10.69
N VAL A 89 1.08 17.92 10.33
CA VAL A 89 0.58 19.13 9.65
C VAL A 89 0.40 20.27 10.65
N HIS A 90 1.15 21.34 10.45
CA HIS A 90 0.65 22.70 10.64
C HIS A 90 0.69 23.37 9.26
N TYR A 91 -0.48 23.60 8.69
CA TYR A 91 -0.61 24.49 7.53
C TYR A 91 -0.39 25.92 8.01
N GLY A 92 0.75 26.51 7.64
CA GLY A 92 0.91 27.96 7.63
C GLY A 92 0.31 28.48 6.33
N ASP A 93 -0.65 29.39 6.43
CA ASP A 93 -1.20 30.13 5.30
C ASP A 93 -0.14 31.11 4.77
N GLU A 94 0.54 30.74 3.68
CA GLU A 94 1.17 31.73 2.80
C GLU A 94 0.72 31.48 1.35
N PRO A 95 0.18 32.51 0.66
CA PRO A 95 -0.29 32.36 -0.71
C PRO A 95 0.88 32.23 -1.68
N ALA A 96 0.91 31.13 -2.43
CA ALA A 96 1.85 30.93 -3.53
C ALA A 96 1.58 31.94 -4.67
N ALA A 97 2.64 32.64 -5.10
CA ALA A 97 2.59 33.57 -6.24
C ALA A 97 2.35 32.82 -7.57
N PRO A 98 1.60 33.40 -8.53
CA PRO A 98 1.27 32.72 -9.78
C PRO A 98 2.48 32.70 -10.73
N ALA A 99 2.87 31.51 -11.19
CA ALA A 99 3.80 31.35 -12.30
C ALA A 99 3.05 31.55 -13.64
N ALA A 100 3.59 32.43 -14.49
CA ALA A 100 3.03 32.74 -15.80
C ALA A 100 3.18 31.57 -16.79
N ALA A 101 2.11 31.24 -17.50
CA ALA A 101 2.10 30.20 -18.53
C ALA A 101 2.72 30.70 -19.85
N ALA A 102 3.73 30.00 -20.36
CA ALA A 102 4.21 30.16 -21.73
C ALA A 102 3.45 29.19 -22.66
N ALA A 103 3.05 29.68 -23.85
CA ALA A 103 2.29 28.91 -24.84
C ALA A 103 3.15 27.83 -25.53
N ALA A 104 2.58 26.64 -25.70
CA ALA A 104 3.20 25.51 -26.40
C ALA A 104 2.99 25.60 -27.93
N PRO A 105 3.97 25.20 -28.76
CA PRO A 105 3.79 25.10 -30.21
C PRO A 105 3.07 23.80 -30.61
N ALA A 106 2.37 23.82 -31.73
CA ALA A 106 1.61 22.68 -32.26
C ALA A 106 2.53 21.60 -32.87
N VAL A 107 2.21 20.33 -32.60
CA VAL A 107 2.94 19.13 -33.05
C VAL A 107 2.21 18.49 -34.25
N PRO A 108 2.89 18.07 -35.33
CA PRO A 108 2.27 17.41 -36.48
C PRO A 108 1.95 15.92 -36.21
N ALA A 109 0.99 15.37 -36.96
CA ALA A 109 0.48 14.01 -36.81
C ALA A 109 1.51 12.91 -37.19
N PRO A 110 1.52 11.74 -36.51
CA PRO A 110 2.52 10.71 -36.74
C PRO A 110 2.17 9.81 -37.94
N SER A 111 3.18 9.52 -38.77
CA SER A 111 3.19 8.43 -39.75
C SER A 111 3.67 7.13 -39.10
N ALA A 112 3.24 6.01 -39.68
CA ALA A 112 3.40 4.66 -39.13
C ALA A 112 4.85 4.14 -39.07
N SER A 113 5.09 3.35 -38.02
CA SER A 113 6.12 2.31 -37.89
C SER A 113 7.58 2.76 -37.72
N THR A 114 7.83 3.48 -36.63
CA THR A 114 9.08 3.35 -35.86
C THR A 114 8.74 2.60 -34.58
N SER A 115 9.59 1.67 -34.12
CA SER A 115 9.46 1.08 -32.78
C SER A 115 9.16 2.19 -31.78
N ALA A 116 8.14 2.01 -30.93
CA ALA A 116 7.84 3.01 -29.91
C ALA A 116 9.15 3.33 -29.17
N PRO A 117 9.48 4.63 -28.95
CA PRO A 117 10.73 5.02 -28.29
C PRO A 117 10.80 4.58 -26.82
N TRP A 118 9.75 3.90 -26.35
CA TRP A 118 9.55 3.35 -25.03
C TRP A 118 8.78 2.03 -25.12
N GLY A 119 8.85 1.21 -24.08
CA GLY A 119 8.09 -0.04 -23.99
C GLY A 119 8.73 -1.05 -23.06
N ALA A 120 8.11 -2.23 -22.97
CA ALA A 120 8.65 -3.37 -22.25
C ALA A 120 9.31 -4.36 -23.23
N LYS A 121 10.47 -4.88 -22.85
CA LYS A 121 11.12 -6.00 -23.53
C LYS A 121 10.56 -7.33 -23.02
N SER A 122 10.80 -8.39 -23.77
CA SER A 122 10.39 -9.76 -23.41
C SER A 122 11.03 -10.27 -22.12
N ASP A 123 12.16 -9.70 -21.70
CA ASP A 123 12.83 -10.02 -20.44
C ASP A 123 12.26 -9.25 -19.24
N GLY A 124 11.20 -8.44 -19.42
CA GLY A 124 10.59 -7.63 -18.38
C GLY A 124 11.28 -6.28 -18.15
N THR A 125 12.36 -5.95 -18.86
CA THR A 125 13.00 -4.62 -18.75
C THR A 125 12.24 -3.56 -19.55
N HIS A 126 12.06 -2.39 -18.96
CA HIS A 126 11.43 -1.25 -19.65
C HIS A 126 12.49 -0.30 -20.22
N VAL A 127 12.23 0.18 -21.43
CA VAL A 127 13.06 1.16 -22.14
C VAL A 127 12.31 2.45 -22.40
N GLY A 128 13.08 3.51 -22.68
CA GLY A 128 12.56 4.85 -22.91
C GLY A 128 12.37 5.66 -21.64
N SER A 129 11.81 6.86 -21.82
CA SER A 129 11.49 7.79 -20.74
C SER A 129 10.45 7.19 -19.78
N LEU A 130 10.62 7.42 -18.48
CA LEU A 130 9.63 7.01 -17.49
C LEU A 130 8.33 7.83 -17.65
N ARG A 131 8.41 9.05 -18.18
CA ARG A 131 7.25 9.89 -18.52
C ARG A 131 6.41 9.32 -19.65
N ASP A 132 7.05 8.65 -20.60
CA ASP A 132 6.35 7.98 -21.69
C ASP A 132 5.72 6.66 -21.23
N LEU A 133 6.33 5.97 -20.25
CA LEU A 133 5.78 4.76 -19.64
C LEU A 133 4.57 5.05 -18.72
N LEU A 134 4.48 6.27 -18.18
CA LEU A 134 3.33 6.71 -17.39
C LEU A 134 2.06 6.83 -18.23
N LEU A 135 0.93 6.47 -17.64
CA LEU A 135 -0.40 6.60 -18.21
C LEU A 135 -0.61 8.05 -18.68
N PRO A 136 -0.97 8.29 -19.96
CA PRO A 136 -1.36 9.62 -20.42
C PRO A 136 -2.52 10.18 -19.60
N VAL A 137 -2.63 11.50 -19.52
CA VAL A 137 -3.74 12.16 -18.80
C VAL A 137 -5.08 11.64 -19.35
N PRO A 138 -5.87 10.89 -18.56
CA PRO A 138 -7.11 10.31 -19.06
C PRO A 138 -8.21 11.36 -19.23
N ASP A 139 -9.23 11.03 -20.00
CA ASP A 139 -10.43 11.86 -20.11
C ASP A 139 -11.03 12.16 -18.72
N GLY A 140 -11.44 13.41 -18.52
CA GLY A 140 -11.96 13.87 -17.24
C GLY A 140 -10.90 14.32 -16.23
N TYR A 141 -9.61 14.23 -16.59
CA TYR A 141 -8.49 14.66 -15.76
C TYR A 141 -7.67 15.78 -16.42
N ARG A 142 -6.93 16.50 -15.59
CA ARG A 142 -5.85 17.41 -15.94
C ARG A 142 -4.61 17.06 -15.13
N LEU A 143 -3.45 17.61 -15.51
CA LEU A 143 -2.28 17.52 -14.64
C LEU A 143 -2.59 18.11 -13.26
N GLY A 144 -2.11 17.39 -12.24
CA GLY A 144 -2.34 17.70 -10.84
C GLY A 144 -1.31 18.66 -10.26
N PRO A 145 -1.28 18.77 -8.93
CA PRO A 145 -0.26 19.53 -8.20
C PRO A 145 1.11 18.84 -8.25
N ASP A 146 2.14 19.54 -7.82
CA ASP A 146 3.47 18.96 -7.63
C ASP A 146 3.43 17.72 -6.72
N TYR A 147 4.21 16.70 -7.09
CA TYR A 147 4.43 15.53 -6.26
C TYR A 147 5.84 15.59 -5.64
N LYS A 148 5.92 16.06 -4.39
CA LYS A 148 7.14 16.00 -3.56
C LYS A 148 8.40 16.49 -4.29
N SER A 149 8.31 17.66 -4.92
CA SER A 149 9.39 18.32 -5.68
C SER A 149 9.79 17.67 -7.00
N LEU A 150 9.14 16.56 -7.41
CA LEU A 150 9.35 15.93 -8.72
C LEU A 150 8.55 16.62 -9.85
N GLY A 151 7.72 17.60 -9.53
CA GLY A 151 6.76 18.18 -10.46
C GLY A 151 5.46 17.37 -10.54
N ASN A 152 4.61 17.73 -11.50
CA ASN A 152 3.35 17.04 -11.79
C ASN A 152 3.45 16.10 -13.01
N ASP A 153 4.56 16.16 -13.76
CA ASP A 153 4.87 15.29 -14.89
C ASP A 153 6.38 15.25 -15.11
N GLY A 154 7.12 14.74 -14.12
CA GLY A 154 8.58 14.79 -14.08
C GLY A 154 9.24 13.42 -14.08
N GLU A 155 10.53 13.40 -14.37
CA GLU A 155 11.38 12.23 -14.17
C GLU A 155 12.76 12.66 -13.67
N PHE A 156 13.34 11.89 -12.75
CA PHE A 156 14.75 11.98 -12.37
C PHE A 156 15.45 10.70 -12.80
N VAL A 157 16.46 10.87 -13.64
CA VAL A 157 17.33 9.82 -14.17
C VAL A 157 18.75 10.36 -14.26
N GLY A 158 19.75 9.48 -14.29
CA GLY A 158 21.16 9.87 -14.44
C GLY A 158 21.59 10.95 -13.43
N ALA A 159 22.16 12.05 -13.92
CA ALA A 159 22.72 13.09 -13.06
C ALA A 159 21.69 13.78 -12.14
N ASP A 160 20.43 13.92 -12.56
CA ASP A 160 19.38 14.48 -11.70
C ASP A 160 19.03 13.54 -10.55
N LEU A 161 19.06 12.22 -10.82
CA LEU A 161 18.88 11.21 -9.79
C LEU A 161 20.06 11.20 -8.81
N ASP A 162 21.29 11.25 -9.31
CA ASP A 162 22.50 11.28 -8.49
C ASP A 162 22.48 12.48 -7.53
N ARG A 163 22.12 13.66 -8.05
CA ARG A 163 21.95 14.88 -7.23
C ARG A 163 20.88 14.70 -6.15
N ALA A 164 19.70 14.18 -6.51
CA ALA A 164 18.63 13.95 -5.55
C ALA A 164 19.04 12.94 -4.45
N GLN A 165 19.82 11.92 -4.80
CA GLN A 165 20.36 10.96 -3.84
C GLN A 165 21.39 11.60 -2.91
N GLU A 166 22.26 12.48 -3.41
CA GLU A 166 23.21 13.23 -2.60
C GLU A 166 22.52 14.16 -1.61
N GLU A 167 21.48 14.88 -2.04
CA GLU A 167 20.65 15.73 -1.18
C GLU A 167 19.98 14.92 -0.07
N MET A 168 19.36 13.78 -0.41
CA MET A 168 18.77 12.86 0.57
C MET A 168 19.83 12.33 1.56
N LEU A 169 21.02 11.96 1.07
CA LEU A 169 22.12 11.51 1.94
C LEU A 169 22.61 12.63 2.86
N ALA A 170 22.57 13.90 2.44
CA ALA A 170 22.97 15.03 3.27
C ALA A 170 22.05 15.20 4.49
N GLU A 171 20.75 14.91 4.36
CA GLU A 171 19.78 14.97 5.47
C GLU A 171 19.93 13.81 6.46
N VAL A 172 20.56 12.72 6.06
CA VAL A 172 20.81 11.57 6.92
C VAL A 172 21.99 11.85 7.86
N PRO A 173 21.90 11.53 9.17
CA PRO A 173 23.03 11.64 10.08
C PRO A 173 24.25 10.88 9.55
N GLU A 174 25.43 11.49 9.63
CA GLU A 174 26.68 11.00 9.01
C GLU A 174 26.94 9.50 9.24
N LYS A 175 26.72 9.03 10.47
CA LYS A 175 26.88 7.61 10.87
C LYS A 175 26.03 6.60 10.08
N TYR A 176 24.98 7.05 9.38
CA TYR A 176 24.08 6.19 8.58
C TYR A 176 24.21 6.42 7.07
N ARG A 177 24.90 7.49 6.62
CA ARG A 177 24.99 7.86 5.20
C ARG A 177 25.59 6.76 4.34
N ALA A 178 26.72 6.19 4.77
CA ALA A 178 27.38 5.11 4.03
C ALA A 178 26.46 3.90 3.84
N ARG A 179 25.66 3.58 4.85
CA ARG A 179 24.73 2.45 4.80
C ARG A 179 23.54 2.71 3.89
N LEU A 180 22.99 3.93 3.89
CA LEU A 180 21.93 4.29 2.95
C LEU A 180 22.47 4.28 1.51
N LYS A 181 23.66 4.84 1.28
CA LYS A 181 24.31 4.84 -0.03
C LYS A 181 24.52 3.43 -0.58
N ASP A 182 25.02 2.52 0.27
CA ASP A 182 25.21 1.11 -0.08
C ASP A 182 23.89 0.41 -0.44
N ALA A 183 22.84 0.65 0.36
CA ALA A 183 21.52 0.12 0.08
C ALA A 183 20.95 0.63 -1.27
N LEU A 184 21.06 1.94 -1.54
CA LEU A 184 20.62 2.53 -2.82
C LEU A 184 21.36 1.94 -4.02
N SER A 185 22.67 1.77 -3.89
CA SER A 185 23.50 1.17 -4.94
C SER A 185 23.14 -0.29 -5.18
N THR A 186 22.86 -1.04 -4.11
CA THR A 186 22.51 -2.47 -4.19
C THR A 186 21.16 -2.70 -4.86
N LEU A 187 20.21 -1.77 -4.67
CA LEU A 187 18.88 -1.85 -5.30
C LEU A 187 18.92 -1.49 -6.80
N HIS A 188 20.07 -1.07 -7.32
CA HIS A 188 20.22 -0.58 -8.69
C HIS A 188 19.12 0.43 -9.07
N PHE A 189 18.88 1.39 -8.17
CA PHE A 189 17.88 2.44 -8.38
C PHE A 189 18.33 3.38 -9.50
N THR A 190 17.67 3.32 -10.65
CA THR A 190 18.11 4.01 -11.89
C THR A 190 17.17 5.10 -12.37
N GLY A 191 15.98 5.23 -11.79
CA GLY A 191 15.11 6.34 -12.15
C GLY A 191 13.78 6.36 -11.42
N VAL A 192 13.22 7.56 -11.31
CA VAL A 192 11.85 7.77 -10.85
C VAL A 192 11.12 8.66 -11.85
N GLY A 193 9.89 8.28 -12.21
CA GLY A 193 9.00 9.08 -13.04
C GLY A 193 7.67 9.25 -12.32
N VAL A 194 7.11 10.46 -12.37
CA VAL A 194 5.82 10.77 -11.73
C VAL A 194 4.91 11.53 -12.68
N ARG A 195 3.62 11.18 -12.67
CA ARG A 195 2.54 12.02 -13.19
C ARG A 195 1.43 12.16 -12.16
N SER A 196 1.16 13.40 -11.76
CA SER A 196 0.01 13.71 -10.93
C SER A 196 -1.18 14.14 -11.79
N LEU A 197 -2.37 13.78 -11.35
CA LEU A 197 -3.62 13.95 -12.05
C LEU A 197 -4.65 14.52 -11.08
N THR A 198 -5.44 15.48 -11.53
CA THR A 198 -6.61 15.96 -10.79
C THR A 198 -7.84 15.83 -11.69
N ARG A 199 -8.92 15.28 -11.16
CA ARG A 199 -10.20 15.21 -11.87
C ARG A 199 -10.81 16.60 -12.00
N PHE A 200 -11.52 16.90 -13.10
CA PHE A 200 -12.04 18.25 -13.34
C PHE A 200 -13.04 18.77 -12.29
N ASP A 201 -13.74 17.87 -11.58
CA ASP A 201 -14.62 18.25 -10.46
C ASP A 201 -13.85 18.53 -9.15
N ASN A 202 -12.51 18.42 -9.16
CA ASN A 202 -11.60 18.63 -8.04
C ASN A 202 -11.89 17.73 -6.82
N ARG A 203 -12.57 16.60 -7.00
CA ARG A 203 -12.90 15.67 -5.91
C ARG A 203 -11.88 14.55 -5.70
N LEU A 204 -10.91 14.44 -6.61
CA LEU A 204 -9.90 13.38 -6.60
C LEU A 204 -8.60 13.87 -7.24
N THR A 205 -7.50 13.65 -6.52
CA THR A 205 -6.13 13.82 -7.00
C THR A 205 -5.41 12.49 -6.89
N ALA A 206 -4.68 12.14 -7.93
CA ALA A 206 -3.89 10.92 -8.02
C ALA A 206 -2.44 11.25 -8.39
N ALA A 207 -1.50 10.42 -7.95
CA ALA A 207 -0.12 10.44 -8.39
C ALA A 207 0.29 9.03 -8.78
N LEU A 208 0.64 8.85 -10.05
CA LEU A 208 1.28 7.65 -10.56
C LEU A 208 2.78 7.84 -10.48
N LYS A 209 3.47 6.88 -9.88
CA LYS A 209 4.93 6.87 -9.73
C LYS A 209 5.48 5.55 -10.24
N LEU A 210 6.49 5.64 -11.09
CA LEU A 210 7.31 4.52 -11.53
C LEU A 210 8.67 4.66 -10.88
N THR A 211 9.12 3.64 -10.18
CA THR A 211 10.48 3.57 -9.64
C THR A 211 11.20 2.40 -10.32
N ARG A 212 12.32 2.67 -11.00
CA ARG A 212 13.09 1.66 -11.72
C ARG A 212 14.24 1.13 -10.87
N PHE A 213 14.25 -0.17 -10.66
CA PHE A 213 15.29 -0.93 -9.94
C PHE A 213 15.75 -2.12 -10.80
N ASP A 214 16.60 -2.99 -10.27
CA ASP A 214 16.66 -4.34 -10.81
C ASP A 214 15.36 -5.12 -10.53
N GLN A 215 15.07 -6.14 -11.34
CA GLN A 215 13.81 -6.89 -11.26
C GLN A 215 13.64 -7.66 -9.94
N GLN A 216 14.74 -8.12 -9.35
CA GLN A 216 14.71 -8.85 -8.09
C GLN A 216 14.29 -7.90 -6.96
N ALA A 217 14.89 -6.72 -6.90
CA ALA A 217 14.55 -5.67 -5.95
C ALA A 217 13.10 -5.20 -6.09
N VAL A 218 12.56 -5.11 -7.32
CA VAL A 218 11.13 -4.84 -7.54
C VAL A 218 10.26 -5.93 -6.96
N SER A 219 10.56 -7.20 -7.27
CA SER A 219 9.80 -8.35 -6.79
C SER A 219 9.83 -8.44 -5.26
N GLU A 220 11.00 -8.28 -4.64
CA GLU A 220 11.16 -8.32 -3.18
C GLU A 220 10.42 -7.18 -2.48
N GLN A 221 10.48 -5.96 -3.03
CA GLN A 221 9.75 -4.81 -2.48
C GLN A 221 8.25 -4.98 -2.58
N ASN A 222 7.74 -5.47 -3.71
CA ASN A 222 6.31 -5.71 -3.88
C ASN A 222 5.81 -6.84 -2.98
N ALA A 223 6.60 -7.92 -2.81
CA ALA A 223 6.28 -9.01 -1.88
C ALA A 223 6.26 -8.53 -0.42
N LEU A 224 7.22 -7.69 -0.02
CA LEU A 224 7.26 -7.09 1.32
C LEU A 224 6.02 -6.22 1.57
N PHE A 225 5.64 -5.39 0.58
CA PHE A 225 4.42 -4.60 0.67
C PHE A 225 3.18 -5.50 0.76
N GLY A 226 3.07 -6.52 -0.09
CA GLY A 226 1.96 -7.46 -0.06
C GLY A 226 1.81 -8.15 1.29
N ALA A 227 2.90 -8.66 1.86
CA ALA A 227 2.88 -9.24 3.21
C ALA A 227 2.41 -8.23 4.27
N LEU A 228 2.86 -6.98 4.21
CA LEU A 228 2.39 -5.94 5.14
C LEU A 228 0.89 -5.67 4.99
N VAL A 229 0.37 -5.66 3.78
CA VAL A 229 -1.07 -5.47 3.50
C VAL A 229 -1.89 -6.67 3.96
N ASP A 230 -1.42 -7.88 3.69
CA ASP A 230 -2.16 -9.10 3.92
C ASP A 230 -2.17 -9.50 5.42
N ASP A 231 -1.11 -9.17 6.17
CA ASP A 231 -0.93 -9.55 7.57
C ASP A 231 -1.23 -8.43 8.60
N SER A 232 -1.68 -7.24 8.17
CA SER A 232 -1.92 -6.12 9.10
C SER A 232 -3.38 -5.69 9.22
N ASP A 233 -3.86 -5.60 10.47
CA ASP A 233 -5.11 -4.92 10.83
C ASP A 233 -4.96 -3.38 10.85
N LEU A 234 -3.79 -2.86 10.48
CA LEU A 234 -3.45 -1.44 10.54
C LEU A 234 -4.11 -0.63 9.41
N PHE A 235 -4.43 -1.30 8.30
CA PHE A 235 -4.99 -0.68 7.12
C PHE A 235 -6.30 -1.36 6.74
N ARG A 236 -7.22 -0.59 6.16
CA ARG A 236 -8.37 -1.15 5.47
C ARG A 236 -7.87 -1.74 4.15
N ARG A 237 -8.25 -2.99 3.87
CA ARG A 237 -7.98 -3.63 2.58
C ARG A 237 -8.60 -2.79 1.46
N GLY A 238 -7.78 -2.46 0.47
CA GLY A 238 -8.22 -1.78 -0.74
C GLY A 238 -8.76 -2.74 -1.79
N PRO A 239 -9.17 -2.20 -2.95
CA PRO A 239 -9.81 -3.00 -3.98
C PRO A 239 -8.78 -3.85 -4.72
N ASP A 240 -9.19 -5.03 -5.16
CA ASP A 240 -8.41 -5.85 -6.09
C ASP A 240 -8.31 -5.18 -7.46
N VAL A 241 -7.25 -5.50 -8.21
CA VAL A 241 -7.01 -4.95 -9.55
C VAL A 241 -7.13 -6.07 -10.57
N PRO A 242 -8.23 -6.13 -11.34
CA PRO A 242 -8.45 -7.21 -12.30
C PRO A 242 -7.32 -7.31 -13.33
N GLY A 243 -6.85 -8.54 -13.59
CA GLY A 243 -5.75 -8.82 -14.51
C GLY A 243 -4.35 -8.66 -13.90
N HIS A 244 -4.23 -8.12 -12.68
CA HIS A 244 -2.97 -7.80 -12.03
C HIS A 244 -2.92 -8.39 -10.61
N PRO A 245 -2.70 -9.71 -10.47
CA PRO A 245 -2.77 -10.39 -9.16
C PRO A 245 -1.66 -9.96 -8.18
N ASP A 246 -0.59 -9.35 -8.68
CA ASP A 246 0.51 -8.82 -7.86
C ASP A 246 0.23 -7.41 -7.33
N ALA A 247 -0.87 -6.80 -7.75
CA ALA A 247 -1.28 -5.49 -7.25
C ALA A 247 -1.89 -5.62 -5.85
N ARG A 248 -1.53 -4.68 -4.97
CA ARG A 248 -2.09 -4.56 -3.62
C ARG A 248 -2.46 -3.11 -3.37
N CYS A 249 -3.68 -2.87 -2.93
CA CYS A 249 -4.17 -1.55 -2.54
C CYS A 249 -4.56 -1.55 -1.07
N VAL A 250 -4.31 -0.44 -0.40
CA VAL A 250 -4.69 -0.21 1.00
C VAL A 250 -5.17 1.20 1.23
N LEU A 251 -5.99 1.35 2.25
CA LEU A 251 -6.44 2.62 2.76
C LEU A 251 -6.09 2.71 4.25
N PRO A 252 -5.70 3.89 4.76
CA PRO A 252 -5.61 4.09 6.20
C PRO A 252 -6.99 3.95 6.84
N ALA A 253 -7.01 3.84 8.17
CA ALA A 253 -8.24 3.92 8.94
C ALA A 253 -8.98 5.23 8.67
N LEU A 254 -10.30 5.15 8.47
CA LEU A 254 -11.17 6.30 8.25
C LEU A 254 -12.05 6.51 9.48
N ARG A 255 -12.07 7.72 10.04
CA ARG A 255 -12.88 8.09 11.20
C ARG A 255 -14.17 8.78 10.78
N ALA A 256 -15.18 8.72 11.64
CA ALA A 256 -16.41 9.46 11.43
C ALA A 256 -16.12 10.97 11.36
N GLY A 257 -16.61 11.64 10.31
CA GLY A 257 -16.41 13.07 10.07
C GLY A 257 -15.21 13.41 9.18
N ASP A 258 -14.33 12.45 8.87
CA ASP A 258 -13.24 12.66 7.93
C ASP A 258 -13.80 13.08 6.56
N GLN A 259 -13.26 14.17 6.01
CA GLN A 259 -13.67 14.70 4.71
C GLN A 259 -12.86 14.12 3.56
N LEU A 260 -11.69 13.55 3.87
CA LEU A 260 -10.74 13.03 2.91
C LEU A 260 -10.44 11.57 3.20
N ASP A 261 -10.30 10.80 2.15
CA ASP A 261 -9.86 9.42 2.19
C ASP A 261 -8.68 9.22 1.23
N TYR A 262 -7.87 8.21 1.50
CA TYR A 262 -6.61 7.96 0.82
C TYR A 262 -6.54 6.50 0.38
N VAL A 263 -6.02 6.27 -0.83
CA VAL A 263 -5.67 4.92 -1.29
C VAL A 263 -4.24 4.93 -1.76
N THR A 264 -3.47 3.92 -1.36
CA THR A 264 -2.17 3.65 -1.96
C THR A 264 -2.17 2.24 -2.52
N CYS A 265 -1.78 2.11 -3.77
CA CYS A 265 -1.59 0.84 -4.45
C CYS A 265 -0.15 0.66 -4.89
N TYR A 266 0.33 -0.57 -4.84
CA TYR A 266 1.62 -1.00 -5.39
C TYR A 266 1.46 -2.22 -6.28
N SER A 267 2.34 -2.37 -7.26
CA SER A 267 2.48 -3.56 -8.08
C SER A 267 3.90 -3.63 -8.66
N ALA A 268 4.40 -4.85 -8.87
CA ALA A 268 5.62 -5.12 -9.60
C ALA A 268 5.31 -5.35 -11.09
N VAL A 269 6.02 -4.67 -11.98
CA VAL A 269 5.99 -4.95 -13.42
C VAL A 269 7.43 -4.97 -13.95
N GLY A 270 8.04 -6.15 -14.03
CA GLY A 270 9.40 -6.30 -14.50
C GLY A 270 10.41 -5.53 -13.64
N ASP A 271 11.11 -4.57 -14.24
CA ASP A 271 12.06 -3.66 -13.56
C ASP A 271 11.44 -2.40 -12.96
N LEU A 272 10.10 -2.30 -12.92
CA LEU A 272 9.36 -1.17 -12.35
C LEU A 272 8.55 -1.55 -11.12
N LEU A 273 8.77 -0.83 -10.02
CA LEU A 273 7.82 -0.74 -8.92
C LEU A 273 6.82 0.38 -9.24
N VAL A 274 5.56 0.01 -9.45
CA VAL A 274 4.48 0.93 -9.82
C VAL A 274 3.71 1.29 -8.56
N GLN A 275 3.58 2.59 -8.28
CA GLN A 275 2.77 3.10 -7.18
C GLN A 275 1.67 4.02 -7.71
N LEU A 276 0.46 3.86 -7.19
CA LEU A 276 -0.62 4.84 -7.29
C LEU A 276 -0.94 5.36 -5.90
N ARG A 277 -0.89 6.68 -5.70
CA ARG A 277 -1.44 7.33 -4.50
C ARG A 277 -2.64 8.17 -4.91
N VAL A 278 -3.74 8.04 -4.19
CA VAL A 278 -4.96 8.81 -4.44
C VAL A 278 -5.42 9.45 -3.15
N GLU A 279 -5.83 10.70 -3.25
CA GLU A 279 -6.52 11.47 -2.23
C GLU A 279 -7.82 12.01 -2.82
N GLY A 280 -8.91 11.91 -2.08
CA GLY A 280 -10.19 12.40 -2.55
C GLY A 280 -11.22 12.52 -1.44
N VAL A 281 -12.40 13.02 -1.79
CA VAL A 281 -13.50 13.18 -0.82
C VAL A 281 -13.90 11.81 -0.26
N ALA A 282 -14.05 11.72 1.06
CA ALA A 282 -14.45 10.49 1.73
C ALA A 282 -15.94 10.17 1.54
N PRO A 283 -16.31 8.88 1.33
CA PRO A 283 -15.43 7.78 0.99
C PRO A 283 -14.96 7.89 -0.46
N ILE A 284 -13.72 7.48 -0.72
CA ILE A 284 -13.18 7.54 -2.08
C ILE A 284 -13.86 6.52 -3.01
N ASP A 285 -14.10 6.92 -4.26
CA ASP A 285 -14.62 6.02 -5.30
C ASP A 285 -13.51 5.04 -5.73
N GLN A 286 -13.51 3.87 -5.09
CA GLN A 286 -12.50 2.83 -5.32
C GLN A 286 -12.51 2.30 -6.77
N ASN A 287 -13.63 2.36 -7.49
CA ASN A 287 -13.67 1.95 -8.89
C ASN A 287 -12.80 2.86 -9.76
N LYS A 288 -12.80 4.17 -9.48
CA LYS A 288 -11.93 5.13 -10.20
C LYS A 288 -10.46 4.91 -9.89
N VAL A 289 -10.14 4.48 -8.67
CA VAL A 289 -8.77 4.13 -8.27
C VAL A 289 -8.29 2.90 -9.05
N VAL A 290 -9.09 1.82 -9.04
CA VAL A 290 -8.78 0.58 -9.78
C VAL A 290 -8.66 0.85 -11.27
N ASP A 291 -9.58 1.62 -11.86
CA ASP A 291 -9.54 1.95 -13.28
C ASP A 291 -8.26 2.69 -13.68
N LEU A 292 -7.80 3.65 -12.87
CA LEU A 292 -6.54 4.34 -13.12
C LEU A 292 -5.35 3.39 -13.01
N PHE A 293 -5.30 2.58 -11.94
CA PHE A 293 -4.15 1.72 -11.70
C PHE A 293 -4.07 0.59 -12.73
N ARG A 294 -5.18 -0.08 -13.01
CA ARG A 294 -5.27 -1.11 -14.03
C ARG A 294 -4.78 -0.60 -15.39
N ARG A 295 -5.23 0.58 -15.84
CA ARG A 295 -4.75 1.17 -17.10
C ARG A 295 -3.25 1.45 -17.09
N GLN A 296 -2.68 1.87 -15.96
CA GLN A 296 -1.24 2.03 -15.84
C GLN A 296 -0.53 0.68 -15.97
N LEU A 297 -1.00 -0.37 -15.30
CA LEU A 297 -0.37 -1.69 -15.35
C LEU A 297 -0.53 -2.35 -16.74
N ASP A 298 -1.71 -2.23 -17.35
CA ASP A 298 -1.99 -2.67 -18.73
C ASP A 298 -1.01 -2.01 -19.72
N ARG A 299 -0.67 -0.73 -19.51
CA ARG A 299 0.28 0.01 -20.35
C ARG A 299 1.72 -0.50 -20.24
N LEU A 300 2.10 -1.02 -19.07
CA LEU A 300 3.46 -1.52 -18.81
C LEU A 300 3.63 -2.99 -19.16
N GLY A 301 2.53 -3.73 -19.32
CA GLY A 301 2.58 -5.12 -19.75
C GLY A 301 3.39 -5.30 -21.04
N VAL A 302 4.12 -6.41 -21.13
CA VAL A 302 4.80 -6.80 -22.37
C VAL A 302 3.72 -6.96 -23.45
N SER A 303 3.78 -6.13 -24.49
CA SER A 303 2.97 -6.35 -25.69
C SER A 303 3.43 -7.68 -26.29
N ALA A 304 2.56 -8.69 -26.23
CA ALA A 304 2.82 -10.01 -26.80
C ALA A 304 2.99 -9.94 -28.33
#